data_AF-A0A2E1CC14-F1
#
_entry.id   AF-A0A2E1CC14-F1
#
_cell.length_a   1.000
_cell.length_b   1.000
_cell.length_c   1.000
_cell.angle_alpha   90.00
_cell.angle_beta   90.00
_cell.angle_gamma   90.00
#
_symmetry.space_group_name_H-M   'P 1'
#
loop_
_entity.id
_entity.type
_entity.pdbx_description
1 polymer ?
#
loop_
_entity_poly.entity_id
_entity_poly.type
_entity_poly.pdbx_seq_one_letter_code
_entity_poly.pdbx_strand_id
1 'polypeptide(L)'
;MAELKKEKAQEMGLHDEQLKGRTQQRFFSIDESENLTYFHSHEVDTSKSAKIDAQDMTPREINREIRALMEKGIGDITVDNPMSRHGVGVGILNRLNLKFTDSLGYFGCGLIDGPNVHIEGRVGWSCAENMMAGTVVIEGNAGSTFGAAIRGGDLVCKGDVGARTGIDQKGGTIIVGGRTGAFSGFMMQRGRMIICGDAGMNLGDSMYDGTIYVGGEVEELGVDCVPGEMTELDIRYLSEKLAIYGIKTPKGVEKMQKYVSGKMLWNYASLEPNEKKLIL
;
A
#
# COMPACT_ATOMS: atom_id res chain seq x y z
N MET A 1 -2.57 -44.50 29.70
CA MET A 1 -2.35 -43.08 30.05
C MET A 1 -2.25 -42.33 28.74
N ALA A 2 -3.09 -41.31 28.53
CA ALA A 2 -3.04 -40.51 27.31
C ALA A 2 -1.90 -39.49 27.45
N GLU A 3 -0.93 -39.53 26.54
CA GLU A 3 0.08 -38.47 26.44
C GLU A 3 -0.60 -37.19 25.96
N LEU A 4 -0.64 -36.18 26.83
CA LEU A 4 -1.03 -34.82 26.45
C LEU A 4 0.02 -34.27 25.49
N LYS A 5 -0.38 -34.00 24.23
CA LYS A 5 0.44 -33.23 23.29
C LYS A 5 0.75 -31.88 23.92
N LYS A 6 2.04 -31.52 23.97
CA LYS A 6 2.48 -30.17 24.35
C LYS A 6 1.73 -29.13 23.52
N GLU A 7 1.18 -28.11 24.16
CA GLU A 7 0.47 -27.04 23.47
C GLU A 7 1.45 -26.19 22.67
N LYS A 8 1.01 -25.72 21.50
CA LYS A 8 1.77 -24.95 20.49
C LYS A 8 2.48 -23.72 21.08
N ALA A 9 1.96 -23.15 22.17
CA ALA A 9 2.56 -22.03 22.88
C ALA A 9 3.84 -22.37 23.65
N GLN A 10 3.98 -23.63 24.12
CA GLN A 10 5.18 -24.10 24.83
C GLN A 10 6.35 -24.40 23.88
N GLU A 11 6.09 -24.84 22.65
CA GLU A 11 7.15 -24.97 21.63
C GLU A 11 7.70 -23.60 21.20
N MET A 12 6.90 -22.54 21.28
CA MET A 12 7.28 -21.17 20.91
C MET A 12 8.07 -20.43 22.00
N GLY A 13 8.36 -21.06 23.15
CA GLY A 13 9.13 -20.43 24.25
C GLY A 13 8.42 -19.26 24.94
N LEU A 14 7.13 -19.04 24.67
CA LEU A 14 6.33 -17.91 25.18
C LEU A 14 6.10 -17.94 26.70
N HIS A 15 6.49 -19.03 27.35
CA HIS A 15 6.35 -19.23 28.80
C HIS A 15 7.68 -19.26 29.55
N ASP A 16 8.82 -19.23 28.85
CA ASP A 16 10.15 -19.34 29.47
C ASP A 16 10.81 -17.98 29.77
N GLU A 17 10.31 -16.87 29.22
CA GLU A 17 10.91 -15.55 29.43
C GLU A 17 10.27 -14.76 30.59
N GLN A 18 11.00 -14.59 31.70
CA GLN A 18 10.70 -13.57 32.70
C GLN A 18 11.24 -12.20 32.27
N LEU A 19 10.35 -11.21 32.13
CA LEU A 19 10.64 -9.81 31.73
C LEU A 19 11.48 -8.99 32.75
N LYS A 20 12.11 -9.61 33.75
CA LYS A 20 12.90 -8.88 34.76
C LYS A 20 14.28 -8.52 34.20
N GLY A 21 14.58 -7.23 34.12
CA GLY A 21 15.92 -6.71 33.81
C GLY A 21 16.19 -6.34 32.35
N ARG A 22 15.20 -6.41 31.45
CA ARG A 22 15.33 -5.87 30.08
C ARG A 22 14.82 -4.43 30.02
N THR A 23 15.61 -3.54 29.43
CA THR A 23 15.18 -2.19 29.03
C THR A 23 14.21 -2.32 27.84
N GLN A 24 13.13 -1.54 27.74
CA GLN A 24 12.22 -1.50 26.57
C GLN A 24 12.87 -0.92 25.30
N GLN A 25 14.20 -0.96 25.20
CA GLN A 25 14.93 -0.50 24.02
C GLN A 25 14.94 -1.65 23.02
N ARG A 26 14.11 -1.56 21.98
CA ARG A 26 14.25 -2.38 20.78
C ARG A 26 15.47 -1.88 20.01
N PHE A 27 16.51 -2.70 19.97
CA PHE A 27 17.64 -2.50 19.08
C PHE A 27 17.27 -3.14 17.74
N PHE A 28 17.16 -2.33 16.69
CA PHE A 28 16.97 -2.86 15.35
C PHE A 28 18.31 -3.40 14.85
N SER A 29 18.41 -4.71 14.66
CA SER A 29 19.51 -5.33 13.92
C SER A 29 19.11 -5.47 12.47
N ILE A 30 19.98 -5.03 11.55
CA ILE A 30 19.77 -5.23 10.10
C ILE A 30 19.76 -6.72 9.74
N ASP A 31 20.40 -7.56 10.56
CA ASP A 31 20.53 -9.00 10.35
C ASP A 31 19.29 -9.80 10.80
N GLU A 32 18.28 -9.16 11.41
CA GLU A 32 16.99 -9.78 11.76
C GLU A 32 16.08 -9.94 10.51
N SER A 33 16.61 -10.54 9.45
CA SER A 33 15.86 -10.81 8.22
C SER A 33 14.69 -11.77 8.43
N GLU A 34 14.78 -12.65 9.44
CA GLU A 34 13.70 -13.56 9.84
C GLU A 34 12.45 -12.81 10.33
N ASN A 35 12.59 -11.59 10.87
CA ASN A 35 11.48 -10.74 11.32
C ASN A 35 10.75 -10.01 10.18
N LEU A 36 11.19 -10.17 8.93
CA LEU A 36 10.64 -9.48 7.76
C LEU A 36 9.68 -10.35 6.92
N THR A 37 9.35 -11.54 7.42
CA THR A 37 8.50 -12.53 6.75
C THR A 37 7.49 -13.14 7.72
N TYR A 38 6.46 -13.80 7.19
CA TYR A 38 5.48 -14.50 8.01
C TYR A 38 5.95 -15.93 8.29
N PHE A 39 5.65 -16.49 9.47
CA PHE A 39 5.99 -17.89 9.80
C PHE A 39 5.54 -18.93 8.76
N HIS A 40 4.48 -18.63 7.99
CA HIS A 40 3.95 -19.48 6.94
C HIS A 40 4.30 -19.03 5.52
N SER A 41 5.18 -18.05 5.34
CA SER A 41 5.63 -17.66 4.00
C SER A 41 6.56 -18.74 3.44
N HIS A 42 6.21 -19.24 2.25
CA HIS A 42 7.10 -20.08 1.44
C HIS A 42 8.45 -19.42 1.14
N GLU A 43 9.52 -20.22 1.21
CA GLU A 43 10.80 -19.89 0.60
C GLU A 43 10.67 -19.97 -0.92
N VAL A 44 10.91 -18.85 -1.59
CA VAL A 44 10.81 -18.77 -3.06
C VAL A 44 12.10 -18.23 -3.66
N ASP A 45 12.42 -18.71 -4.86
CA ASP A 45 13.58 -18.30 -5.64
C ASP A 45 13.12 -17.42 -6.81
N THR A 46 13.45 -16.13 -6.77
CA THR A 46 13.06 -15.16 -7.81
C THR A 46 13.79 -15.37 -9.14
N SER A 47 14.78 -16.27 -9.21
CA SER A 47 15.37 -16.70 -10.49
C SER A 47 14.55 -17.80 -11.18
N LYS A 48 13.68 -18.50 -10.44
CA LYS A 48 12.76 -19.50 -10.97
C LYS A 48 11.45 -18.84 -11.37
N SER A 49 11.10 -18.98 -12.64
CA SER A 49 9.89 -18.41 -13.19
C SER A 49 8.85 -19.45 -13.62
N ALA A 50 7.58 -19.07 -13.56
CA ALA A 50 6.48 -19.84 -14.16
C ALA A 50 5.39 -18.92 -14.69
N LYS A 51 4.58 -19.49 -15.58
CA LYS A 51 3.45 -18.80 -16.21
C LYS A 51 2.15 -19.51 -15.91
N ILE A 52 1.09 -18.72 -15.73
CA ILE A 52 -0.30 -19.17 -15.60
C ILE A 52 -1.06 -18.55 -16.77
N ASP A 53 -1.66 -19.37 -17.64
CA ASP A 53 -2.65 -18.88 -18.61
C ASP A 53 -4.04 -18.88 -17.94
N ALA A 54 -4.55 -17.69 -17.65
CA ALA A 54 -5.79 -17.50 -16.92
C ALA A 54 -7.03 -17.38 -17.82
N GLN A 55 -6.90 -17.58 -19.14
CA GLN A 55 -7.99 -17.38 -20.12
C GLN A 55 -9.31 -18.02 -19.68
N ASP A 56 -9.28 -19.28 -19.23
CA ASP A 56 -10.47 -20.05 -18.83
C ASP A 56 -10.54 -20.34 -17.32
N MET A 57 -9.75 -19.63 -16.51
CA MET A 57 -9.69 -19.83 -15.06
C MET A 57 -10.65 -18.87 -14.32
N THR A 58 -11.22 -19.34 -13.22
CA THR A 58 -11.90 -18.46 -12.26
C THR A 58 -10.88 -17.69 -11.40
N PRO A 59 -11.25 -16.55 -10.78
CA PRO A 59 -10.34 -15.81 -9.89
C PRO A 59 -9.78 -16.67 -8.74
N ARG A 60 -10.59 -17.61 -8.22
CA ARG A 60 -10.17 -18.54 -7.17
C ARG A 60 -9.09 -19.50 -7.65
N GLU A 61 -9.23 -20.02 -8.87
CA GLU A 61 -8.24 -20.93 -9.46
C GLU A 61 -6.93 -20.21 -9.74
N ILE A 62 -6.97 -18.99 -10.28
CA ILE A 62 -5.77 -18.16 -10.51
C ILE A 62 -5.03 -17.96 -9.19
N ASN A 63 -5.73 -17.50 -8.16
CA ASN A 63 -5.17 -17.25 -6.84
C ASN A 63 -4.62 -18.53 -6.16
N ARG A 64 -5.25 -19.68 -6.39
CA ARG A 64 -4.77 -20.97 -5.89
C ARG A 64 -3.50 -21.42 -6.62
N GLU A 65 -3.45 -21.22 -7.94
CA GLU A 65 -2.27 -21.59 -8.74
C GLU A 65 -1.06 -20.73 -8.38
N ILE A 66 -1.24 -19.41 -8.18
CA ILE A 66 -0.16 -18.54 -7.68
C ILE A 66 0.41 -19.11 -6.37
N ARG A 67 -0.46 -19.52 -5.43
CA ARG A 67 -0.03 -20.13 -4.15
C ARG A 67 0.68 -21.47 -4.35
N ALA A 68 0.16 -22.33 -5.22
CA ALA A 68 0.78 -23.61 -5.52
C ALA A 68 2.17 -23.47 -6.16
N LEU A 69 2.41 -22.42 -6.95
CA LEU A 69 3.73 -22.11 -7.50
C LEU A 69 4.68 -21.60 -6.41
N MET A 70 4.21 -20.74 -5.50
CA MET A 70 5.01 -20.32 -4.33
C MET A 70 5.40 -21.52 -3.45
N GLU A 71 4.50 -22.47 -3.21
CA GLU A 71 4.78 -23.72 -2.49
C GLU A 71 5.88 -24.57 -3.16
N LYS A 72 6.01 -24.48 -4.49
CA LYS A 72 7.08 -25.13 -5.27
C LYS A 72 8.39 -24.34 -5.29
N GLY A 73 8.46 -23.22 -4.56
CA GLY A 73 9.63 -22.36 -4.46
C GLY A 73 9.83 -21.44 -5.68
N ILE A 74 8.78 -21.17 -6.45
CA ILE A 74 8.83 -20.26 -7.61
C ILE A 74 8.58 -18.83 -7.12
N GLY A 75 9.55 -17.95 -7.37
CA GLY A 75 9.52 -16.55 -6.92
C GLY A 75 9.29 -15.53 -8.02
N ASP A 76 9.13 -15.94 -9.27
CA ASP A 76 8.75 -15.06 -10.39
C ASP A 76 7.57 -15.67 -11.14
N ILE A 77 6.38 -15.09 -10.99
CA ILE A 77 5.14 -15.65 -11.54
C ILE A 77 4.54 -14.64 -12.51
N THR A 78 4.28 -15.06 -13.75
CA THR A 78 3.51 -14.28 -14.73
C THR A 78 2.13 -14.89 -14.92
N VAL A 79 1.09 -14.08 -14.82
CA VAL A 79 -0.30 -14.46 -15.10
C VAL A 79 -0.73 -13.80 -16.41
N ASP A 80 -0.88 -14.62 -17.43
CA ASP A 80 -1.36 -14.25 -18.75
C ASP A 80 -2.89 -14.31 -18.82
N ASN A 81 -3.50 -13.44 -19.62
CA ASN A 81 -4.95 -13.39 -19.84
C ASN A 81 -5.82 -13.35 -18.56
N PRO A 82 -5.58 -12.47 -17.58
CA PRO A 82 -6.44 -12.36 -16.39
C PRO A 82 -7.87 -11.87 -16.71
N MET A 83 -8.11 -11.31 -17.91
CA MET A 83 -9.43 -10.89 -18.44
C MET A 83 -10.20 -9.91 -17.52
N SER A 84 -9.53 -8.95 -16.90
CA SER A 84 -10.18 -7.96 -16.00
C SER A 84 -11.00 -8.60 -14.87
N ARG A 85 -10.66 -9.82 -14.47
CA ARG A 85 -11.32 -10.54 -13.39
C ARG A 85 -11.08 -9.86 -12.05
N HIS A 86 -12.09 -9.91 -11.20
CA HIS A 86 -12.08 -9.27 -9.88
C HIS A 86 -11.38 -10.16 -8.84
N GLY A 87 -10.70 -9.53 -7.88
CA GLY A 87 -10.10 -10.21 -6.73
C GLY A 87 -8.92 -11.13 -7.08
N VAL A 88 -8.23 -10.87 -8.19
CA VAL A 88 -7.02 -11.61 -8.59
C VAL A 88 -5.78 -11.03 -7.90
N GLY A 89 -4.85 -11.89 -7.48
CA GLY A 89 -3.63 -11.48 -6.77
C GLY A 89 -3.85 -11.04 -5.33
N VAL A 90 -5.01 -11.37 -4.75
CA VAL A 90 -5.39 -10.92 -3.39
C VAL A 90 -4.78 -11.82 -2.32
N GLY A 91 -4.34 -11.21 -1.22
CA GLY A 91 -3.85 -11.94 -0.04
C GLY A 91 -2.53 -12.65 -0.30
N ILE A 92 -1.64 -12.04 -1.07
CA ILE A 92 -0.27 -12.52 -1.30
C ILE A 92 0.63 -11.92 -0.22
N LEU A 93 1.03 -12.75 0.73
CA LEU A 93 1.82 -12.38 1.92
C LEU A 93 3.26 -12.90 1.85
N ASN A 94 3.74 -13.08 0.62
CA ASN A 94 5.08 -13.56 0.30
C ASN A 94 5.82 -12.48 -0.49
N ARG A 95 7.13 -12.40 -0.29
CA ARG A 95 8.00 -11.61 -1.16
C ARG A 95 8.28 -12.42 -2.42
N LEU A 96 7.75 -11.97 -3.55
CA LEU A 96 8.02 -12.54 -4.89
C LEU A 96 7.83 -11.45 -5.96
N ASN A 97 8.19 -11.78 -7.19
CA ASN A 97 7.80 -11.02 -8.37
C ASN A 97 6.51 -11.61 -8.95
N LEU A 98 5.49 -10.76 -9.14
CA LEU A 98 4.21 -11.15 -9.71
C LEU A 98 3.86 -10.21 -10.86
N LYS A 99 3.70 -10.76 -12.06
CA LYS A 99 3.37 -9.99 -13.26
C LYS A 99 1.99 -10.37 -13.78
N PHE A 100 1.20 -9.38 -14.18
CA PHE A 100 -0.03 -9.56 -14.95
C PHE A 100 0.12 -8.88 -16.31
N THR A 101 -0.04 -9.63 -17.39
CA THR A 101 0.16 -9.11 -18.76
C THR A 101 -1.07 -8.44 -19.37
N ASP A 102 -2.16 -8.37 -18.61
CA ASP A 102 -3.37 -7.61 -18.97
C ASP A 102 -4.01 -7.02 -17.72
N SER A 103 -5.17 -6.42 -17.90
CA SER A 103 -5.93 -5.65 -16.93
C SER A 103 -6.52 -6.55 -15.84
N LEU A 104 -6.60 -6.00 -14.63
CA LEU A 104 -7.31 -6.59 -13.50
C LEU A 104 -8.60 -5.84 -13.21
N GLY A 105 -9.57 -6.55 -12.66
CA GLY A 105 -10.84 -5.97 -12.25
C GLY A 105 -10.80 -5.33 -10.88
N TYR A 106 -11.93 -5.34 -10.19
CA TYR A 106 -12.07 -4.77 -8.85
C TYR A 106 -11.25 -5.56 -7.82
N PHE A 107 -10.73 -4.89 -6.81
CA PHE A 107 -9.98 -5.47 -5.69
C PHE A 107 -8.74 -6.27 -6.11
N GLY A 108 -8.18 -6.01 -7.30
CA GLY A 108 -6.94 -6.65 -7.75
C GLY A 108 -5.80 -6.33 -6.78
N CYS A 109 -5.02 -7.34 -6.42
CA CYS A 109 -3.84 -7.21 -5.55
C CYS A 109 -4.12 -6.56 -4.17
N GLY A 110 -5.34 -6.66 -3.65
CA GLY A 110 -5.65 -6.23 -2.28
C GLY A 110 -5.07 -7.16 -1.21
N LEU A 111 -4.93 -6.67 0.02
CA LEU A 111 -4.47 -7.42 1.20
C LEU A 111 -3.09 -8.07 1.01
N ILE A 112 -2.21 -7.45 0.22
CA ILE A 112 -0.86 -7.96 -0.03
C ILE A 112 0.14 -7.41 0.99
N ASP A 113 1.21 -8.18 1.21
CA ASP A 113 2.32 -7.78 2.06
C ASP A 113 3.65 -8.31 1.52
N GLY A 114 4.42 -7.41 0.92
CA GLY A 114 5.78 -7.68 0.46
C GLY A 114 6.04 -7.99 -1.02
N PRO A 115 5.07 -8.40 -1.88
CA PRO A 115 5.41 -8.73 -3.26
C PRO A 115 5.76 -7.49 -4.10
N ASN A 116 6.52 -7.71 -5.17
CA ASN A 116 6.70 -6.75 -6.27
C ASN A 116 5.77 -7.13 -7.40
N VAL A 117 4.73 -6.33 -7.61
CA VAL A 117 3.67 -6.58 -8.58
C VAL A 117 3.79 -5.62 -9.75
N HIS A 118 3.69 -6.14 -10.98
CA HIS A 118 3.64 -5.35 -12.20
C HIS A 118 2.41 -5.73 -13.03
N ILE A 119 1.59 -4.74 -13.40
CA ILE A 119 0.36 -4.92 -14.17
C ILE A 119 0.47 -4.07 -15.44
N GLU A 120 0.57 -4.73 -16.60
CA GLU A 120 0.71 -4.07 -17.91
C GLU A 120 -0.59 -3.38 -18.36
N GLY A 121 -1.74 -3.86 -17.85
CA GLY A 121 -3.05 -3.31 -18.18
C GLY A 121 -3.55 -2.20 -17.25
N ARG A 122 -4.86 -2.05 -17.20
CA ARG A 122 -5.59 -1.16 -16.28
C ARG A 122 -6.05 -1.93 -15.05
N VAL A 123 -6.43 -1.21 -13.99
CA VAL A 123 -7.01 -1.83 -12.80
C VAL A 123 -8.34 -1.20 -12.42
N GLY A 124 -9.23 -2.03 -11.86
CA GLY A 124 -10.54 -1.60 -11.42
C GLY A 124 -10.57 -0.91 -10.05
N TRP A 125 -11.77 -0.79 -9.50
CA TRP A 125 -12.06 -0.23 -8.18
C TRP A 125 -11.24 -0.91 -7.06
N SER A 126 -10.67 -0.13 -6.13
CA SER A 126 -10.00 -0.63 -4.92
C SER A 126 -8.78 -1.55 -5.13
N CYS A 127 -8.05 -1.39 -6.23
CA CYS A 127 -6.79 -2.11 -6.41
C CYS A 127 -5.78 -1.76 -5.29
N ALA A 128 -5.08 -2.79 -4.81
CA ALA A 128 -4.10 -2.70 -3.72
C ALA A 128 -4.64 -2.14 -2.39
N GLU A 129 -5.94 -2.29 -2.16
CA GLU A 129 -6.55 -1.98 -0.87
C GLU A 129 -5.88 -2.76 0.27
N ASN A 130 -5.63 -2.07 1.40
CA ASN A 130 -4.99 -2.62 2.60
C ASN A 130 -3.59 -3.23 2.32
N MET A 131 -2.88 -2.76 1.29
CA MET A 131 -1.48 -3.13 1.07
C MET A 131 -0.59 -2.72 2.26
N MET A 132 0.23 -3.66 2.72
CA MET A 132 1.08 -3.51 3.92
C MET A 132 2.52 -3.14 3.59
N ALA A 133 3.09 -3.78 2.55
CA ALA A 133 4.44 -3.52 2.04
C ALA A 133 4.56 -4.06 0.60
N GLY A 134 5.73 -3.85 -0.02
CA GLY A 134 6.01 -4.26 -1.39
C GLY A 134 5.88 -3.12 -2.39
N THR A 135 5.80 -3.47 -3.66
CA THR A 135 5.57 -2.51 -4.75
C THR A 135 4.45 -3.01 -5.66
N VAL A 136 3.59 -2.12 -6.16
CA VAL A 136 2.60 -2.45 -7.18
C VAL A 136 2.65 -1.35 -8.25
N VAL A 137 2.99 -1.71 -9.48
CA VAL A 137 3.08 -0.78 -10.61
C VAL A 137 2.03 -1.15 -11.65
N ILE A 138 1.21 -0.16 -12.02
CA ILE A 138 0.17 -0.25 -13.05
C ILE A 138 0.58 0.65 -14.20
N GLU A 139 0.73 0.08 -15.39
CA GLU A 139 1.09 0.84 -16.59
C GLU A 139 -0.08 1.67 -17.13
N GLY A 140 -1.31 1.19 -16.97
CA GLY A 140 -2.53 1.88 -17.38
C GLY A 140 -3.13 2.82 -16.33
N ASN A 141 -4.45 3.00 -16.43
CA ASN A 141 -5.26 3.77 -15.49
C ASN A 141 -5.79 2.88 -14.35
N ALA A 142 -6.10 3.50 -13.21
CA ALA A 142 -6.75 2.84 -12.08
C ALA A 142 -8.15 3.40 -11.79
N GLY A 143 -9.01 2.55 -11.24
CA GLY A 143 -10.34 2.94 -10.77
C GLY A 143 -10.34 3.85 -9.54
N SER A 144 -11.53 4.08 -9.00
CA SER A 144 -11.69 4.78 -7.71
C SER A 144 -11.11 3.97 -6.55
N THR A 145 -10.96 4.59 -5.37
CA THR A 145 -10.46 3.98 -4.13
C THR A 145 -9.14 3.22 -4.27
N PHE A 146 -8.34 3.60 -5.26
CA PHE A 146 -7.01 3.03 -5.49
C PHE A 146 -6.14 3.20 -4.24
N GLY A 147 -5.61 2.10 -3.70
CA GLY A 147 -4.81 2.11 -2.48
C GLY A 147 -5.58 2.44 -1.20
N ALA A 148 -6.89 2.17 -1.14
CA ALA A 148 -7.68 2.37 0.07
C ALA A 148 -7.02 1.71 1.29
N ALA A 149 -6.91 2.44 2.40
CA ALA A 149 -6.31 1.96 3.65
C ALA A 149 -4.89 1.37 3.53
N ILE A 150 -4.11 1.76 2.52
CA ILE A 150 -2.69 1.36 2.39
C ILE A 150 -1.89 1.78 3.63
N ARG A 151 -1.00 0.92 4.10
CA ARG A 151 -0.18 1.13 5.31
C ARG A 151 1.31 1.24 4.98
N GLY A 152 1.77 0.69 3.88
CA GLY A 152 3.17 0.72 3.48
C GLY A 152 3.39 0.28 2.04
N GLY A 153 4.65 0.34 1.61
CA GLY A 153 5.04 0.07 0.22
C GLY A 153 4.79 1.24 -0.72
N ASP A 154 5.04 0.99 -2.00
CA ASP A 154 4.79 1.94 -3.09
C ASP A 154 3.71 1.39 -4.03
N LEU A 155 2.64 2.17 -4.20
CA LEU A 155 1.56 1.88 -5.11
C LEU A 155 1.56 2.93 -6.23
N VAL A 156 1.84 2.50 -7.45
CA VAL A 156 2.16 3.36 -8.58
C VAL A 156 1.19 3.12 -9.73
N CYS A 157 0.50 4.15 -10.17
CA CYS A 157 -0.30 4.17 -11.40
C CYS A 157 0.34 5.15 -12.37
N LYS A 158 0.80 4.69 -13.53
CA LYS A 158 1.40 5.57 -14.54
C LYS A 158 0.38 6.44 -15.28
N GLY A 159 -0.88 5.99 -15.36
CA GLY A 159 -1.99 6.76 -15.91
C GLY A 159 -2.77 7.57 -14.88
N ASP A 160 -4.05 7.76 -15.19
CA ASP A 160 -5.02 8.46 -14.34
C ASP A 160 -5.64 7.53 -13.29
N VAL A 161 -6.01 8.10 -12.13
CA VAL A 161 -6.76 7.39 -11.08
C VAL A 161 -8.12 8.03 -10.81
N GLY A 162 -9.05 7.23 -10.31
CA GLY A 162 -10.41 7.67 -9.98
C GLY A 162 -10.51 8.51 -8.70
N ALA A 163 -11.75 8.65 -8.21
CA ALA A 163 -12.06 9.36 -6.99
C ALA A 163 -11.65 8.56 -5.74
N ARG A 164 -11.48 9.23 -4.60
CA ARG A 164 -11.17 8.62 -3.30
C ARG A 164 -9.88 7.80 -3.30
N THR A 165 -8.91 8.13 -4.17
CA THR A 165 -7.60 7.49 -4.15
C THR A 165 -6.93 7.75 -2.81
N GLY A 166 -6.35 6.72 -2.19
CA GLY A 166 -5.73 6.84 -0.87
C GLY A 166 -6.72 7.17 0.26
N ILE A 167 -8.02 6.85 0.10
CA ILE A 167 -8.98 6.97 1.19
C ILE A 167 -8.50 6.17 2.41
N ASP A 168 -8.53 6.79 3.59
CA ASP A 168 -8.09 6.19 4.85
C ASP A 168 -6.62 5.71 4.82
N GLN A 169 -5.76 6.33 4.00
CA GLN A 169 -4.35 5.97 3.90
C GLN A 169 -3.64 6.12 5.25
N LYS A 170 -2.96 5.05 5.69
CA LYS A 170 -2.29 4.91 7.00
C LYS A 170 -0.77 4.88 6.92
N GLY A 171 -0.23 4.99 5.72
CA GLY A 171 1.21 4.99 5.44
C GLY A 171 1.48 4.73 3.96
N GLY A 172 2.70 4.29 3.65
CA GLY A 172 3.12 4.03 2.26
C GLY A 172 3.17 5.28 1.36
N THR A 173 3.42 5.04 0.07
CA THR A 173 3.45 6.06 -0.97
C THR A 173 2.49 5.67 -2.09
N ILE A 174 1.55 6.55 -2.44
CA ILE A 174 0.75 6.43 -3.67
C ILE A 174 1.33 7.40 -4.69
N ILE A 175 1.64 6.92 -5.89
CA ILE A 175 2.19 7.71 -6.99
C ILE A 175 1.26 7.62 -8.20
N VAL A 176 0.88 8.76 -8.74
CA VAL A 176 -0.04 8.89 -9.88
C VAL A 176 0.65 9.72 -10.96
N GLY A 177 0.91 9.10 -12.11
CA GLY A 177 1.54 9.77 -13.26
C GLY A 177 0.60 10.74 -13.97
N GLY A 178 -0.71 10.49 -13.94
CA GLY A 178 -1.75 11.37 -14.47
C GLY A 178 -2.47 12.20 -13.40
N ARG A 179 -3.78 12.39 -13.59
CA ARG A 179 -4.64 13.12 -12.64
C ARG A 179 -5.30 12.20 -11.61
N THR A 180 -5.82 12.78 -10.54
CA THR A 180 -6.69 12.10 -9.58
C THR A 180 -8.10 12.70 -9.53
N GLY A 181 -9.10 11.85 -9.26
CA GLY A 181 -10.48 12.29 -9.06
C GLY A 181 -10.73 12.95 -7.70
N ALA A 182 -12.00 13.30 -7.47
CA ALA A 182 -12.50 13.94 -6.25
C ALA A 182 -12.25 13.13 -4.96
N PHE A 183 -12.15 13.81 -3.82
CA PHE A 183 -12.00 13.21 -2.49
C PHE A 183 -10.74 12.34 -2.32
N SER A 184 -9.71 12.53 -3.13
CA SER A 184 -8.45 11.82 -2.94
C SER A 184 -7.74 12.29 -1.67
N GLY A 185 -7.15 11.35 -0.93
CA GLY A 185 -6.62 11.59 0.41
C GLY A 185 -7.70 11.78 1.48
N PHE A 186 -8.97 11.43 1.21
CA PHE A 186 -10.04 11.54 2.21
C PHE A 186 -9.71 10.69 3.44
N MET A 187 -9.77 11.29 4.63
CA MET A 187 -9.41 10.64 5.91
C MET A 187 -7.97 10.10 5.94
N MET A 188 -7.04 10.69 5.17
CA MET A 188 -5.62 10.30 5.20
C MET A 188 -5.06 10.47 6.61
N GLN A 189 -4.56 9.38 7.18
CA GLN A 189 -4.04 9.34 8.55
C GLN A 189 -2.53 9.51 8.61
N ARG A 190 -1.79 9.01 7.61
CA ARG A 190 -0.33 9.14 7.42
C ARG A 190 0.03 8.82 5.97
N GLY A 191 1.31 8.95 5.62
CA GLY A 191 1.86 8.51 4.33
C GLY A 191 2.09 9.64 3.35
N ARG A 192 2.30 9.30 2.08
CA ARG A 192 2.52 10.27 1.01
C ARG A 192 1.68 9.95 -0.22
N MET A 193 1.18 10.99 -0.87
CA MET A 193 0.58 10.92 -2.21
C MET A 193 1.35 11.86 -3.15
N ILE A 194 1.75 11.38 -4.32
CA ILE A 194 2.45 12.15 -5.34
C ILE A 194 1.60 12.09 -6.62
N ILE A 195 0.97 13.19 -7.00
CA ILE A 195 0.10 13.30 -8.16
C ILE A 195 0.78 14.22 -9.17
N CYS A 196 1.16 13.69 -10.33
CA CYS A 196 1.90 14.45 -11.34
C CYS A 196 1.01 15.35 -12.20
N GLY A 197 -0.30 15.05 -12.30
CA GLY A 197 -1.32 15.86 -12.97
C GLY A 197 -2.23 16.61 -12.00
N ASP A 198 -3.48 16.82 -12.41
CA ASP A 198 -4.48 17.61 -11.67
C ASP A 198 -5.14 16.79 -10.54
N ALA A 199 -5.73 17.50 -9.58
CA ALA A 199 -6.54 16.92 -8.51
C ALA A 199 -7.95 17.53 -8.51
N GLY A 200 -8.96 16.67 -8.49
CA GLY A 200 -10.36 17.08 -8.39
C GLY A 200 -10.75 17.63 -7.00
N MET A 201 -12.01 18.04 -6.88
CA MET A 201 -12.58 18.63 -5.66
C MET A 201 -12.34 17.84 -4.35
N ASN A 202 -12.30 18.56 -3.24
CA ASN A 202 -12.15 18.02 -1.88
C ASN A 202 -10.87 17.20 -1.66
N LEU A 203 -9.76 17.64 -2.23
CA LEU A 203 -8.45 17.01 -2.01
C LEU A 203 -8.06 17.06 -0.52
N GLY A 204 -7.70 15.91 0.05
CA GLY A 204 -7.26 15.79 1.44
C GLY A 204 -8.37 16.06 2.47
N ASP A 205 -9.64 15.91 2.09
CA ASP A 205 -10.73 16.19 3.02
C ASP A 205 -10.66 15.30 4.27
N SER A 206 -10.86 15.91 5.44
CA SER A 206 -10.69 15.27 6.75
C SER A 206 -9.34 14.57 6.97
N MET A 207 -8.23 15.04 6.36
CA MET A 207 -6.90 14.46 6.58
C MET A 207 -6.36 14.77 7.98
N TYR A 208 -5.90 13.73 8.70
CA TYR A 208 -5.30 13.85 10.02
C TYR A 208 -3.80 14.12 9.98
N ASP A 209 -3.07 13.49 9.06
CA ASP A 209 -1.63 13.67 8.86
C ASP A 209 -1.23 13.15 7.47
N GLY A 210 0.04 13.34 7.09
CA GLY A 210 0.59 12.93 5.81
C GLY A 210 0.90 14.12 4.88
N THR A 211 1.35 13.80 3.67
CA THR A 211 1.73 14.82 2.69
C THR A 211 1.21 14.46 1.31
N ILE A 212 0.57 15.41 0.64
CA ILE A 212 0.09 15.28 -0.73
C ILE A 212 0.88 16.28 -1.59
N TYR A 213 1.47 15.80 -2.68
CA TYR A 213 2.14 16.64 -3.68
C TYR A 213 1.34 16.61 -4.98
N VAL A 214 1.13 17.77 -5.60
CA VAL A 214 0.36 17.92 -6.85
C VAL A 214 1.16 18.72 -7.88
N GLY A 215 1.37 18.17 -9.07
CA GLY A 215 2.06 18.83 -10.18
C GLY A 215 1.15 19.66 -11.11
N GLY A 216 -0.14 19.37 -11.11
CA GLY A 216 -1.18 20.08 -11.86
C GLY A 216 -1.95 21.10 -11.02
N GLU A 217 -3.19 21.37 -11.43
CA GLU A 217 -4.12 22.25 -10.72
C GLU A 217 -4.92 21.46 -9.68
N VAL A 218 -5.26 22.12 -8.56
CA VAL A 218 -6.15 21.57 -7.54
C VAL A 218 -7.46 22.34 -7.61
N GLU A 219 -8.56 21.63 -7.86
CA GLU A 219 -9.88 22.23 -8.01
C GLU A 219 -10.38 22.83 -6.68
N GLU A 220 -10.35 22.04 -5.61
CA GLU A 220 -10.80 22.46 -4.28
C GLU A 220 -10.10 21.61 -3.20
N LEU A 221 -9.72 22.26 -2.09
CA LEU A 221 -9.18 21.59 -0.90
C LEU A 221 -10.30 21.21 0.06
N GLY A 222 -10.16 20.05 0.70
CA GLY A 222 -11.07 19.64 1.77
C GLY A 222 -10.84 20.38 3.09
N VAL A 223 -11.73 20.15 4.07
CA VAL A 223 -11.86 20.96 5.31
C VAL A 223 -10.59 21.01 6.15
N ASP A 224 -9.69 20.05 6.01
CA ASP A 224 -8.48 19.93 6.83
C ASP A 224 -7.18 19.81 6.01
N CYS A 225 -7.24 20.16 4.74
CA CYS A 225 -6.11 20.14 3.82
C CYS A 225 -5.67 21.58 3.53
N VAL A 226 -4.42 21.92 3.85
CA VAL A 226 -3.88 23.27 3.67
C VAL A 226 -2.58 23.24 2.86
N PRO A 227 -2.24 24.31 2.13
CA PRO A 227 -0.94 24.42 1.48
C PRO A 227 0.21 24.30 2.48
N GLY A 228 1.24 23.56 2.12
CA GLY A 228 2.48 23.40 2.86
C GLY A 228 3.67 23.96 2.09
N GLU A 229 4.75 24.27 2.80
CA GLU A 229 6.00 24.74 2.20
C GLU A 229 6.76 23.60 1.53
N MET A 230 7.11 23.80 0.25
CA MET A 230 8.02 22.94 -0.50
C MET A 230 9.47 23.23 -0.10
N THR A 231 10.15 22.22 0.42
CA THR A 231 11.56 22.30 0.85
C THR A 231 12.50 21.64 -0.17
N GLU A 232 13.80 21.91 -0.08
CA GLU A 232 14.82 21.21 -0.89
C GLU A 232 14.81 19.68 -0.66
N LEU A 233 14.48 19.25 0.57
CA LEU A 233 14.33 17.83 0.90
C LEU A 233 13.13 17.20 0.18
N ASP A 234 12.02 17.94 0.07
CA ASP A 234 10.85 17.50 -0.70
C ASP A 234 11.23 17.35 -2.18
N ILE A 235 11.90 18.34 -2.77
CA ILE A 235 12.32 18.32 -4.17
C ILE A 235 13.24 17.12 -4.46
N ARG A 236 14.24 16.89 -3.60
CA ARG A 236 15.15 15.74 -3.74
C ARG A 236 14.40 14.41 -3.62
N TYR A 237 13.57 14.28 -2.59
CA TYR A 237 12.75 13.09 -2.39
C TYR A 237 11.86 12.80 -3.60
N LEU A 238 11.13 13.79 -4.11
CA LEU A 238 10.27 13.63 -5.29
C LEU A 238 11.06 13.22 -6.53
N SER A 239 12.21 13.86 -6.77
CA SER A 239 13.09 13.55 -7.91
C SER A 239 13.54 12.08 -7.89
N GLU A 240 14.09 11.64 -6.76
CA GLU A 240 14.59 10.27 -6.58
C GLU A 240 13.44 9.26 -6.65
N LYS A 241 12.33 9.55 -5.97
CA LYS A 241 11.17 8.65 -5.88
C LYS A 241 10.50 8.42 -7.23
N LEU A 242 10.31 9.48 -8.01
CA LEU A 242 9.72 9.39 -9.35
C LEU A 242 10.67 8.71 -10.35
N ALA A 243 11.99 8.93 -10.22
CA ALA A 243 12.99 8.31 -11.07
C ALA A 243 13.00 6.77 -10.97
N ILE A 244 12.74 6.20 -9.78
CA ILE A 244 12.61 4.73 -9.58
C ILE A 244 11.58 4.13 -10.54
N TYR A 245 10.48 4.85 -10.80
CA TYR A 245 9.36 4.38 -11.62
C TYR A 245 9.36 4.96 -13.05
N GLY A 246 10.40 5.72 -13.41
CA GLY A 246 10.49 6.38 -14.72
C GLY A 246 9.43 7.44 -14.96
N ILE A 247 8.83 7.99 -13.89
CA ILE A 247 7.79 9.03 -13.98
C ILE A 247 8.45 10.41 -13.98
N LYS A 248 7.91 11.31 -14.79
CA LYS A 248 8.34 12.71 -14.85
C LYS A 248 7.14 13.62 -14.62
N THR A 249 7.39 14.76 -13.98
CA THR A 249 6.40 15.82 -13.85
C THR A 249 6.49 16.75 -15.06
N PRO A 250 5.37 17.07 -15.73
CA PRO A 250 5.41 17.93 -16.93
C PRO A 250 6.02 19.31 -16.70
N LYS A 251 5.85 19.86 -15.50
CA LYS A 251 6.30 21.21 -15.12
C LYS A 251 7.59 21.24 -14.29
N GLY A 252 8.19 20.08 -13.99
CA GLY A 252 9.29 19.95 -13.04
C GLY A 252 8.82 19.74 -11.59
N VAL A 253 9.62 19.03 -10.79
CA VAL A 253 9.30 18.72 -9.38
C VAL A 253 9.32 19.96 -8.50
N GLU A 254 10.12 20.96 -8.87
CA GLU A 254 10.27 22.25 -8.20
C GLU A 254 9.01 23.11 -8.29
N LYS A 255 8.11 22.82 -9.24
CA LYS A 255 6.82 23.51 -9.41
C LYS A 255 5.65 22.74 -8.82
N MET A 256 5.89 21.59 -8.19
CA MET A 256 4.83 20.88 -7.49
C MET A 256 4.39 21.65 -6.25
N GLN A 257 3.11 21.52 -5.94
CA GLN A 257 2.48 22.10 -4.76
C GLN A 257 2.41 21.03 -3.68
N LYS A 258 2.67 21.41 -2.42
CA LYS A 258 2.56 20.53 -1.26
C LYS A 258 1.33 20.89 -0.44
N TYR A 259 0.67 19.86 0.06
CA TYR A 259 -0.47 19.98 0.96
C TYR A 259 -0.28 19.06 2.16
N VAL A 260 -0.71 19.54 3.32
CA VAL A 260 -0.56 18.87 4.62
C VAL A 260 -1.83 19.07 5.45
N SER A 261 -1.95 18.33 6.55
CA SER A 261 -3.08 18.51 7.47
C SER A 261 -3.04 19.87 8.15
N GLY A 262 -4.17 20.59 8.11
CA GLY A 262 -4.42 21.80 8.90
C GLY A 262 -4.61 21.52 10.38
N LYS A 263 -4.79 20.25 10.77
CA LYS A 263 -4.96 19.77 12.14
C LYS A 263 -6.14 20.40 12.88
N MET A 264 -7.19 20.83 12.18
CA MET A 264 -8.37 21.43 12.83
C MET A 264 -9.28 20.36 13.44
N LEU A 265 -9.33 19.15 12.88
CA LEU A 265 -10.16 18.05 13.38
C LEU A 265 -9.45 17.16 14.42
N TRP A 266 -8.29 17.58 14.95
CA TRP A 266 -7.55 16.89 16.01
C TRP A 266 -8.25 17.02 17.37
N ASN A 267 -9.40 16.36 17.53
CA ASN A 267 -10.15 16.34 18.79
C ASN A 267 -9.61 15.25 19.74
N TYR A 268 -8.32 15.28 20.09
CA TYR A 268 -7.72 14.28 20.98
C TYR A 268 -8.08 14.46 22.47
N ALA A 269 -8.72 15.58 22.85
CA ALA A 269 -9.06 15.86 24.25
C ALA A 269 -10.14 16.95 24.40
N SER A 270 -11.25 16.87 23.68
CA SER A 270 -12.37 17.80 23.91
C SER A 270 -13.26 17.42 25.10
N LEU A 271 -12.98 16.29 25.76
CA LEU A 271 -13.62 15.97 27.04
C LEU A 271 -12.79 16.56 28.17
N GLU A 272 -13.41 17.44 28.96
CA GLU A 272 -12.79 17.95 30.18
C GLU A 272 -12.44 16.77 31.12
N PRO A 273 -11.43 16.91 32.00
CA PRO A 273 -11.10 15.86 32.98
C PRO A 273 -12.31 15.30 33.74
N ASN A 274 -13.35 16.13 33.92
CA ASN A 274 -14.59 15.80 34.62
C ASN A 274 -15.58 14.96 33.79
N GLU A 275 -15.40 14.88 32.47
CA GLU A 275 -16.25 14.08 31.56
C GLU A 275 -15.65 12.70 31.26
N LYS A 276 -14.45 12.42 31.77
CA LYS A 276 -13.88 11.08 31.78
C LYS A 276 -14.60 10.25 32.84
N LYS A 277 -15.48 9.33 32.41
CA LYS A 277 -16.02 8.31 33.32
C LYS A 277 -14.86 7.63 34.02
N LEU A 278 -14.79 7.77 35.35
CA LEU A 278 -13.92 6.95 36.19
C LEU A 278 -14.30 5.49 35.93
N ILE A 279 -13.43 4.77 35.22
CA ILE A 279 -13.52 3.32 35.15
C ILE A 279 -13.04 2.85 36.53
N LEU A 280 -13.99 2.36 37.35
CA LEU A 280 -13.73 1.69 38.62
C LEU A 280 -12.97 0.38 38.41
#